data_AF-A0A946MAV6-F1
#
_entry.id   AF-A0A946MAV6-F1
#
_cell.length_a   1.000
_cell.length_b   1.000
_cell.length_c   1.000
_cell.angle_alpha   90.00
_cell.angle_beta   90.00
_cell.angle_gamma   90.00
#
_symmetry.space_group_name_H-M   'P 1'
#
loop_
_entity.id
_entity.type
_entity.pdbx_description
1 polymer ?
#
loop_
_entity_poly.entity_id
_entity_poly.type
_entity_poly.pdbx_seq_one_letter_code
_entity_poly.pdbx_strand_id
1 'polypeptide(L)'
;LKIVSGNANQISPYLHVFDLWENRVRQVKLDSLLGLKTCPTCHERDFKWLAAQQGSSTAILCGRNAVQINFHNEQSVSLDQLADKLKTFGTVTANAYLLRAQINDHQLTVFPDGRAIIHGTDDPSIAHSLYAKYIGN
;
A
#
# COMPACT_ATOMS: atom_id res chain seq x y z
N LEU A 1 8.51 28.76 -7.64
CA LEU A 1 8.87 27.37 -8.04
C LEU A 1 10.32 27.37 -8.51
N LYS A 2 11.15 26.39 -8.12
CA LYS A 2 12.57 26.33 -8.54
C LYS A 2 12.78 25.43 -9.78
N ILE A 3 12.26 24.20 -9.75
CA ILE A 3 12.43 23.19 -10.80
C ILE A 3 11.87 23.66 -12.16
N VAL A 4 10.55 23.89 -12.27
CA VAL A 4 9.93 24.23 -13.57
C VAL A 4 10.28 25.62 -14.09
N SER A 5 10.87 26.47 -13.24
CA SER A 5 11.34 27.80 -13.62
C SER A 5 12.75 27.80 -14.21
N GLY A 6 13.39 26.63 -14.33
CA GLY A 6 14.78 26.51 -14.79
C GLY A 6 15.84 26.88 -13.74
N ASN A 7 15.45 27.30 -12.54
CA ASN A 7 16.35 27.70 -11.45
C ASN A 7 16.90 26.49 -10.66
N ALA A 8 17.48 25.52 -11.37
CA ALA A 8 17.97 24.27 -10.79
C ALA A 8 19.05 24.49 -9.70
N ASN A 9 19.93 25.47 -9.90
CA ASN A 9 21.00 25.79 -8.94
C ASN A 9 20.49 26.32 -7.59
N GLN A 10 19.21 26.70 -7.50
CA GLN A 10 18.60 27.16 -6.25
C GLN A 10 17.93 26.01 -5.47
N ILE A 11 17.85 24.80 -6.05
CA ILE A 11 17.23 23.63 -5.41
C ILE A 11 18.09 23.24 -4.20
N SER A 12 17.44 23.08 -3.05
CA SER A 12 18.13 22.58 -1.85
C SER A 12 18.29 21.06 -1.97
N PRO A 13 19.51 20.51 -1.83
CA PRO A 13 19.74 19.06 -1.86
C PRO A 13 19.46 18.37 -0.52
N TYR A 14 18.94 19.11 0.47
CA TYR A 14 18.65 18.59 1.80
C TYR A 14 17.25 17.97 1.87
N LEU A 15 17.10 16.93 2.68
CA LEU A 15 15.80 16.48 3.13
C LEU A 15 15.32 17.43 4.23
N HIS A 16 14.19 18.10 3.98
CA HIS A 16 13.53 18.96 4.97
C HIS A 16 12.44 18.16 5.67
N VAL A 17 12.50 18.11 6.99
CA VAL A 17 11.52 17.43 7.85
C VAL A 17 10.81 18.50 8.67
N PHE A 18 9.48 18.50 8.59
CA PHE A 18 8.61 19.42 9.32
C PHE A 18 7.76 18.61 10.30
N ASP A 19 7.99 18.83 11.58
CA ASP A 19 7.11 18.36 12.65
C ASP A 19 6.25 19.55 13.07
N LEU A 20 4.99 19.55 12.64
CA LEU A 20 4.07 20.65 12.91
C LEU A 20 3.53 20.62 14.34
N TRP A 21 3.52 19.46 14.98
CA TRP A 21 2.99 19.31 16.33
C TRP A 21 3.93 19.97 17.34
N GLU A 22 5.21 19.64 17.23
CA GLU A 22 6.27 20.21 18.06
C GLU A 22 6.84 21.51 17.48
N ASN A 23 6.33 21.99 16.35
CA ASN A 23 6.83 23.14 15.59
C ASN A 23 8.34 23.08 15.29
N ARG A 24 8.84 21.90 14.92
CA ARG A 24 10.26 21.68 14.62
C ARG A 24 10.50 21.59 13.12
N VAL A 25 11.58 22.24 12.69
CA VAL A 25 12.10 22.16 11.32
C VAL A 25 13.51 21.59 11.38
N ARG A 26 13.75 20.51 10.65
CA ARG A 26 15.07 19.87 10.57
C ARG A 26 15.50 19.71 9.12
N GLN A 27 16.78 19.98 8.88
CA GLN A 27 17.43 19.70 7.60
C GLN A 27 18.40 18.53 7.79
N VAL A 28 18.32 17.56 6.88
CA VAL A 28 19.20 16.39 6.87
C VAL A 28 19.97 16.39 5.56
N LYS A 29 21.31 16.40 5.68
CA LYS A 29 22.22 16.31 4.54
C LYS A 29 22.31 14.84 4.09
N LEU A 30 22.10 14.58 2.81
CA LEU A 30 22.07 13.21 2.27
C LEU A 30 23.32 12.86 1.44
N ASP A 31 24.23 13.80 1.21
CA ASP A 31 25.41 13.64 0.35
C ASP A 31 26.28 12.43 0.72
N SER A 32 26.34 12.08 2.02
CA SER A 32 27.08 10.90 2.49
C SER A 32 26.49 9.58 2.00
N LEU A 33 25.18 9.53 1.74
CA LEU A 33 24.49 8.33 1.25
C LEU A 33 24.76 8.10 -0.24
N LEU A 34 25.04 9.15 -1.02
CA LEU A 34 25.43 9.03 -2.43
C LEU A 34 26.78 8.33 -2.63
N GLY A 35 27.63 8.32 -1.59
CA GLY A 35 28.91 7.58 -1.60
C GLY A 35 28.74 6.07 -1.45
N LEU A 36 27.55 5.58 -1.10
CA LEU A 36 27.26 4.15 -0.94
C LEU A 36 27.11 3.50 -2.31
N LYS A 37 28.20 2.96 -2.84
CA LYS A 37 28.27 2.30 -4.17
C LYS A 37 27.29 1.13 -4.37
N THR A 38 26.64 0.67 -3.31
CA THR A 38 25.73 -0.49 -3.31
C THR A 38 24.25 -0.10 -3.31
N CYS A 39 23.90 1.17 -3.43
CA CYS A 39 22.49 1.58 -3.47
C CYS A 39 21.83 1.18 -4.81
N PRO A 40 20.82 0.29 -4.82
CA PRO A 40 20.18 -0.17 -6.07
C PRO A 40 19.49 0.96 -6.82
N THR A 41 18.87 1.90 -6.11
CA THR A 41 18.17 3.03 -6.73
C THR A 41 19.13 4.08 -7.29
N CYS A 42 20.15 4.49 -6.52
CA CYS A 42 21.06 5.57 -6.92
C CYS A 42 22.03 5.16 -8.04
N HIS A 43 22.48 3.89 -8.04
CA HIS A 43 23.52 3.43 -8.98
C HIS A 43 22.97 2.52 -10.07
N GLU A 44 22.09 1.59 -9.71
CA GLU A 44 21.55 0.60 -10.66
C GLU A 44 20.26 1.08 -11.33
N ARG A 45 19.72 2.23 -10.90
CA ARG A 45 18.43 2.78 -11.34
C ARG A 45 17.28 1.79 -11.13
N ASP A 46 17.37 0.98 -10.09
CA ASP A 46 16.32 0.06 -9.69
C ASP A 46 15.29 0.82 -8.83
N PHE A 47 14.16 1.16 -9.45
CA PHE A 47 13.08 1.94 -8.85
C PHE A 47 11.84 1.07 -8.56
N LYS A 48 12.01 -0.10 -7.92
CA LYS A 48 10.93 -1.07 -7.65
C LYS A 48 9.64 -0.46 -7.09
N TRP A 49 9.76 0.49 -6.17
CA TRP A 49 8.62 1.19 -5.55
C TRP A 49 7.93 2.17 -6.50
N LEU A 50 8.71 2.90 -7.32
CA LEU A 50 8.15 3.79 -8.34
C LEU A 50 7.49 3.00 -9.49
N ALA A 51 8.10 1.86 -9.84
CA ALA A 51 7.59 0.93 -10.85
C ALA A 51 6.44 0.06 -10.32
N ALA A 52 5.96 0.29 -9.10
CA ALA A 52 4.91 -0.48 -8.43
C ALA A 52 5.18 -2.00 -8.29
N GLN A 53 6.41 -2.46 -8.53
CA GLN A 53 6.81 -3.86 -8.40
C GLN A 53 6.93 -4.32 -6.94
N GLN A 54 7.05 -3.36 -6.01
CA GLN A 54 7.00 -3.60 -4.58
C GLN A 54 6.16 -2.50 -3.93
N GLY A 55 5.08 -2.91 -3.25
CA GLY A 55 4.27 -2.00 -2.45
C GLY A 55 2.86 -2.55 -2.18
N SER A 56 2.52 -2.67 -0.90
CA SER A 56 1.12 -2.57 -0.49
C SER A 56 0.87 -1.14 -0.03
N SER A 57 -0.11 -0.47 -0.62
CA SER A 57 -0.62 0.78 -0.05
C SER A 57 -1.80 0.41 0.85
N THR A 58 -1.62 0.59 2.14
CA THR A 58 -2.68 0.39 3.13
C THR A 58 -3.22 1.75 3.56
N ALA A 59 -4.52 1.94 3.41
CA ALA A 59 -5.20 3.16 3.81
C ALA A 59 -6.29 2.80 4.84
N ILE A 60 -6.22 3.40 6.02
CA ILE A 60 -7.32 3.32 6.98
C ILE A 60 -8.45 4.20 6.44
N LEU A 61 -9.64 3.61 6.29
CA LEU A 61 -10.83 4.36 5.91
C LEU A 61 -11.43 4.96 7.17
N CYS A 62 -10.88 6.12 7.59
CA CYS A 62 -11.23 6.80 8.84
C CYS A 62 -12.76 6.87 9.04
N GLY A 63 -13.21 6.45 10.24
CA GLY A 63 -14.62 6.46 10.62
C GLY A 63 -15.46 5.30 10.10
N ARG A 64 -14.87 4.29 9.45
CA ARG A 64 -15.61 3.14 8.87
C ARG A 64 -15.26 1.77 9.46
N ASN A 65 -14.43 1.73 10.52
CA ASN A 65 -13.89 0.49 11.10
C ASN A 65 -13.41 -0.48 10.00
N ALA A 66 -12.63 0.06 9.07
CA ALA A 66 -12.22 -0.64 7.87
C ALA A 66 -10.83 -0.20 7.41
N VAL A 67 -10.07 -1.18 6.91
CA VAL A 67 -8.77 -0.99 6.30
C VAL A 67 -8.84 -1.40 4.83
N GLN A 68 -8.43 -0.50 3.95
CA GLN A 68 -8.23 -0.82 2.54
C GLN A 68 -6.78 -1.24 2.33
N ILE A 69 -6.61 -2.42 1.74
CA ILE A 69 -5.32 -2.98 1.35
C ILE A 69 -5.28 -3.03 -0.16
N ASN A 70 -4.21 -2.51 -0.74
CA ASN A 70 -3.98 -2.58 -2.18
C ASN A 70 -2.57 -3.11 -2.42
N PHE A 71 -2.46 -4.30 -3.01
CA PHE A 71 -1.19 -4.86 -3.44
C PHE A 71 -1.05 -4.60 -4.94
N HIS A 72 0.01 -3.88 -5.33
CA HIS A 72 0.27 -3.55 -6.74
C HIS A 72 0.94 -4.69 -7.49
N ASN A 73 0.58 -5.95 -7.21
CA ASN A 73 1.04 -7.05 -8.06
C ASN A 73 0.07 -7.21 -9.23
N GLU A 74 0.61 -7.28 -10.45
CA GLU A 74 -0.11 -7.41 -11.74
C GLU A 74 -0.96 -8.68 -11.89
N GLN A 75 -1.09 -9.50 -10.83
CA GLN A 75 -1.88 -10.72 -10.87
C GLN A 75 -3.35 -10.43 -10.54
N SER A 76 -4.18 -10.47 -11.58
CA SER A 76 -5.63 -10.44 -11.45
C SER A 76 -6.12 -11.58 -10.58
N VAL A 77 -6.97 -11.29 -9.59
CA VAL A 77 -7.59 -12.31 -8.73
C VAL A 77 -8.80 -12.90 -9.46
N SER A 78 -8.82 -14.22 -9.63
CA SER A 78 -10.03 -14.92 -10.09
C SER A 78 -11.08 -14.91 -8.97
N LEU A 79 -12.09 -14.05 -9.11
CA LEU A 79 -13.16 -13.93 -8.11
C LEU A 79 -13.95 -15.24 -7.94
N ASP A 80 -14.12 -16.02 -9.02
CA ASP A 80 -14.84 -17.29 -8.97
C ASP A 80 -14.08 -18.33 -8.14
N GLN A 81 -12.77 -18.50 -8.40
CA GLN A 81 -11.93 -19.41 -7.61
C GLN A 81 -11.84 -18.97 -6.15
N LEU A 82 -11.72 -17.66 -5.91
CA LEU A 82 -11.71 -17.12 -4.56
C LEU A 82 -13.06 -17.34 -3.86
N ALA A 83 -14.18 -17.22 -4.58
CA ALA A 83 -15.50 -17.48 -4.02
C ALA A 83 -15.64 -18.92 -3.55
N ASP A 84 -15.20 -19.88 -4.37
CA ASP A 84 -15.26 -21.29 -4.03
C ASP A 84 -14.38 -21.63 -2.82
N LYS A 85 -13.18 -21.06 -2.73
CA LYS A 85 -12.31 -21.17 -1.55
C LYS A 85 -13.01 -20.62 -0.30
N LEU A 86 -13.57 -19.41 -0.39
CA LEU A 86 -14.09 -18.68 0.77
C LEU A 86 -15.45 -19.18 1.29
N LYS A 87 -16.24 -19.89 0.46
CA LYS A 87 -17.51 -20.53 0.89
C LYS A 87 -17.31 -21.50 2.07
N THR A 88 -16.12 -22.07 2.23
CA THR A 88 -15.81 -22.95 3.36
C THR A 88 -15.64 -22.23 4.70
N PHE A 89 -15.42 -20.91 4.67
CA PHE A 89 -15.18 -20.10 5.87
C PHE A 89 -16.36 -19.20 6.24
N GLY A 90 -17.34 -19.03 5.35
CA GLY A 90 -18.49 -18.18 5.63
C GLY A 90 -19.39 -17.91 4.42
N THR A 91 -20.22 -16.87 4.53
CA THR A 91 -21.18 -16.51 3.47
C THR A 91 -20.48 -15.67 2.42
N VAL A 92 -20.57 -16.09 1.16
CA VAL A 92 -19.92 -15.43 0.03
C VAL A 92 -20.95 -15.00 -1.00
N THR A 93 -20.82 -13.76 -1.47
CA THR A 93 -21.52 -13.22 -2.64
C THR A 93 -20.50 -12.68 -3.61
N ALA A 94 -20.59 -13.02 -4.88
CA ALA A 94 -19.65 -12.57 -5.90
C ALA A 94 -20.38 -12.20 -7.19
N ASN A 95 -19.79 -11.27 -7.94
CA ASN A 95 -20.18 -10.93 -9.30
C ASN A 95 -18.90 -10.58 -10.10
N ALA A 96 -19.07 -10.17 -11.35
CA ALA A 96 -17.94 -9.85 -12.24
C ALA A 96 -17.04 -8.69 -11.75
N TYR A 97 -17.49 -7.89 -10.78
CA TYR A 97 -16.81 -6.66 -10.34
C TYR A 97 -16.23 -6.75 -8.92
N LEU A 98 -16.79 -7.60 -8.06
CA LEU A 98 -16.32 -7.79 -6.69
C LEU A 98 -16.80 -9.12 -6.09
N LEU A 99 -16.07 -9.55 -5.06
CA LEU A 99 -16.45 -10.58 -4.12
C LEU A 99 -16.63 -9.98 -2.75
N ARG A 100 -17.67 -10.39 -2.02
CA ARG A 100 -17.88 -10.07 -0.61
C ARG A 100 -18.04 -11.36 0.18
N ALA A 101 -17.19 -11.55 1.18
CA ALA A 101 -17.24 -12.67 2.12
C ALA A 101 -17.44 -12.17 3.54
N GLN A 102 -18.41 -12.73 4.26
CA GLN A 102 -18.58 -12.55 5.69
C GLN A 102 -17.96 -13.74 6.41
N ILE A 103 -16.90 -13.52 7.18
CA ILE A 103 -16.14 -14.54 7.90
C ILE A 103 -15.94 -14.06 9.34
N ASN A 104 -16.56 -14.75 10.29
CA ASN A 104 -16.63 -14.32 11.69
C ASN A 104 -17.10 -12.85 11.79
N ASP A 105 -16.38 -12.02 12.54
CA ASP A 105 -16.67 -10.60 12.76
C ASP A 105 -16.16 -9.68 11.64
N HIS A 106 -15.66 -10.24 10.54
CA HIS A 106 -15.05 -9.48 9.45
C HIS A 106 -15.78 -9.65 8.13
N GLN A 107 -15.87 -8.55 7.38
CA GLN A 107 -16.34 -8.56 6.01
C GLN A 107 -15.19 -8.22 5.08
N LEU A 108 -14.86 -9.13 4.17
CA LEU A 108 -13.83 -8.96 3.16
C LEU A 108 -14.51 -8.61 1.84
N THR A 109 -14.18 -7.45 1.26
CA THR A 109 -14.57 -7.09 -0.11
C THR A 109 -13.34 -7.10 -0.99
N VAL A 110 -13.31 -7.94 -2.03
CA VAL A 110 -12.15 -8.14 -2.90
C VAL A 110 -12.53 -7.77 -4.33
N PHE A 111 -11.63 -7.06 -5.01
CA PHE A 111 -11.79 -6.61 -6.39
C PHE A 111 -10.86 -7.42 -7.32
N PRO A 112 -11.16 -7.49 -8.63
CA PRO A 112 -10.36 -8.23 -9.61
C PRO A 112 -8.89 -7.77 -9.69
N ASP A 113 -8.63 -6.50 -9.36
CA ASP A 113 -7.31 -5.87 -9.31
C ASP A 113 -6.50 -6.24 -8.05
N GLY A 114 -7.00 -7.12 -7.19
CA GLY A 114 -6.34 -7.53 -5.95
C GLY A 114 -6.52 -6.56 -4.79
N ARG A 115 -7.19 -5.42 -4.99
CA ARG A 115 -7.57 -4.54 -3.90
C ARG A 115 -8.58 -5.24 -3.00
N ALA A 116 -8.42 -5.05 -1.69
CA ALA A 116 -9.37 -5.53 -0.70
C ALA A 116 -9.72 -4.45 0.31
N ILE A 117 -10.95 -4.52 0.81
CA ILE A 117 -11.42 -3.71 1.94
C ILE A 117 -11.84 -4.69 3.03
N ILE A 118 -11.22 -4.57 4.19
CA ILE A 118 -11.47 -5.42 5.36
C ILE A 118 -12.26 -4.59 6.37
N HIS A 119 -13.53 -4.92 6.59
CA HIS A 119 -14.35 -4.30 7.63
C HIS A 119 -14.26 -5.09 8.94
N GLY A 120 -14.52 -4.41 10.06
CA GLY A 120 -14.48 -4.99 11.40
C GLY A 120 -13.14 -4.79 12.11
N THR A 121 -12.24 -3.98 11.53
CA THR A 121 -10.99 -3.58 12.17
C THR A 121 -10.49 -2.26 11.58
N ASP A 122 -9.87 -1.44 12.42
CA ASP A 122 -9.09 -0.26 12.05
C ASP A 122 -7.57 -0.47 12.22
N ASP A 123 -7.15 -1.64 12.69
CA ASP A 123 -5.75 -2.04 12.82
C ASP A 123 -5.23 -2.61 11.49
N PRO A 124 -4.29 -1.92 10.82
CA PRO A 124 -3.69 -2.41 9.58
C PRO A 124 -3.08 -3.81 9.72
N SER A 125 -2.52 -4.16 10.89
CA SER A 125 -1.84 -5.43 11.13
C SER A 125 -2.82 -6.61 11.11
N ILE A 126 -3.99 -6.43 11.73
CA ILE A 126 -5.08 -7.41 11.70
C ILE A 126 -5.59 -7.54 10.26
N ALA A 127 -5.83 -6.41 9.58
CA ALA A 127 -6.31 -6.43 8.21
C ALA A 127 -5.33 -7.16 7.26
N HIS A 128 -4.02 -6.91 7.38
CA HIS A 128 -2.99 -7.61 6.62
C HIS A 128 -2.98 -9.12 6.89
N SER A 129 -3.15 -9.52 8.16
CA SER A 129 -3.21 -10.92 8.54
C SER A 129 -4.43 -11.63 7.93
N LEU A 130 -5.59 -10.99 7.95
CA LEU A 130 -6.82 -11.50 7.32
C LEU A 130 -6.66 -11.60 5.81
N TYR A 131 -6.08 -10.58 5.17
CA TYR A 131 -5.81 -10.61 3.74
C TYR A 131 -4.88 -11.78 3.38
N ALA A 132 -3.74 -11.91 4.05
CA ALA A 132 -2.79 -12.99 3.80
C ALA A 132 -3.40 -14.38 4.01
N LYS A 133 -4.23 -14.53 5.06
CA LYS A 133 -4.88 -15.81 5.38
C LYS A 133 -5.91 -16.25 4.34
N TYR A 134 -6.74 -15.32 3.87
CA TYR A 134 -7.91 -15.67 3.06
C TYR A 134 -7.70 -15.42 1.56
N ILE A 135 -6.98 -14.35 1.21
CA ILE A 135 -6.80 -13.87 -0.17
C ILE A 135 -5.39 -14.15 -0.67
N GLY A 136 -4.38 -14.09 0.21
CA GLY A 136 -3.00 -14.46 -0.11
C GLY A 136 -2.90 -15.89 -0.65
N ASN A 137 -2.02 -16.05 -1.64
CA ASN A 137 -1.54 -17.36 -2.11
C ASN A 137 -0.42 -17.87 -1.19
#